data_AF-A0A810B671-F1
#
_entry.id   AF-A0A810B671-F1
#
_cell.length_a   1.000
_cell.length_b   1.000
_cell.length_c   1.000
_cell.angle_alpha   90.00
_cell.angle_beta   90.00
_cell.angle_gamma   90.00
#
_symmetry.space_group_name_H-M   'P 1'
#
loop_
_entity.id
_entity.type
_entity.pdbx_description
1 polymer ?
#
loop_
_entity_poly.entity_id
_entity_poly.type
_entity_poly.pdbx_seq_one_letter_code
_entity_poly.pdbx_strand_id
1 'polypeptide(L)'
;MTFDVAALMATPIREELEYGGVRVRTTATIAGARIPIQVDIGFGDAITPAAVEIDYPTLLDAPTPHLRAYPVETVVAEKFEALVTLGVANSRLKDFYDLWVISRTFELRRAALAEAIQRTVERRGTVLPSVVRSV
;
A
#
# COMPACT_ATOMS: atom_id res chain seq x y z
N MET A 1 11.21 -24.39 -2.68
CA MET A 1 10.73 -23.24 -3.48
C MET A 1 11.94 -22.64 -4.18
N THR A 2 11.81 -22.29 -5.47
CA THR A 2 12.90 -21.67 -6.25
C THR A 2 12.37 -20.49 -7.05
N PHE A 3 13.08 -19.35 -7.01
CA PHE A 3 12.74 -18.18 -7.84
C PHE A 3 13.57 -18.19 -9.12
N ASP A 4 12.95 -17.78 -10.23
CA ASP A 4 13.65 -17.59 -11.51
C ASP A 4 14.32 -16.21 -11.56
N VAL A 5 15.48 -16.11 -10.90
CA VAL A 5 16.26 -14.87 -10.82
C VAL A 5 16.73 -14.40 -12.19
N ALA A 6 16.98 -15.34 -13.12
CA ALA A 6 17.42 -15.01 -14.48
C ALA A 6 16.31 -14.34 -15.31
N ALA A 7 15.04 -14.64 -15.01
CA ALA A 7 13.88 -14.04 -15.66
C ALA A 7 13.35 -12.77 -14.95
N LEU A 8 14.09 -12.19 -13.99
CA LEU A 8 13.68 -10.95 -13.34
C LEU A 8 13.62 -9.79 -14.34
N MET A 9 12.45 -9.16 -14.45
CA MET A 9 12.25 -7.97 -15.27
C MET A 9 11.79 -6.81 -14.40
N ALA A 10 12.47 -5.67 -14.49
CA ALA A 10 12.08 -4.43 -13.84
C ALA A 10 11.59 -3.42 -14.88
N THR A 11 10.42 -2.84 -14.64
CA THR A 11 9.81 -1.82 -15.51
C THR A 11 9.32 -0.64 -14.67
N PRO A 12 9.47 0.61 -15.14
CA PRO A 12 8.84 1.76 -14.49
C PRO A 12 7.32 1.58 -14.36
N ILE A 13 6.74 2.15 -13.31
CA ILE A 13 5.30 2.28 -13.11
C ILE A 13 4.97 3.70 -12.63
N ARG A 14 3.78 4.21 -12.97
CA ARG A 14 3.31 5.56 -12.58
C ARG A 14 4.24 6.67 -13.12
N GLU A 15 4.44 6.71 -14.44
CA GLU A 15 5.36 7.65 -15.12
C GLU A 15 4.99 9.13 -14.94
N GLU A 16 3.78 9.46 -14.48
CA GLU A 16 3.34 10.85 -14.27
C GLU A 16 3.84 11.48 -12.95
N LEU A 17 4.52 10.74 -12.08
CA LEU A 17 5.09 11.24 -10.82
C LEU A 17 6.62 11.41 -10.96
N GLU A 18 7.16 12.49 -10.40
CA GLU A 18 8.58 12.90 -10.47
C GLU A 18 9.57 11.81 -9.98
N TYR A 19 9.07 10.82 -9.24
CA TYR A 19 9.73 9.56 -8.89
C TYR A 19 8.78 8.39 -9.16
N GLY A 20 8.69 7.95 -10.42
CA GLY A 20 7.95 6.76 -10.80
C GLY A 20 8.40 5.53 -9.99
N GLY A 21 7.46 4.66 -9.64
CA GLY A 21 7.78 3.40 -8.98
C GLY A 21 8.46 2.41 -9.91
N VAL A 22 8.93 1.29 -9.38
CA VAL A 22 9.47 0.17 -10.17
C VAL A 22 8.65 -1.08 -9.90
N ARG A 23 8.21 -1.74 -10.96
CA ARG A 23 7.59 -3.07 -10.88
C ARG A 23 8.59 -4.13 -11.31
N VAL A 24 8.82 -5.08 -10.42
CA VAL A 24 9.65 -6.26 -10.66
C VAL A 24 8.75 -7.47 -10.87
N ARG A 25 9.02 -8.26 -11.91
CA ARG A 25 8.30 -9.51 -12.21
C ARG A 25 9.27 -10.68 -12.35
N THR A 26 8.87 -11.84 -11.86
CA THR A 26 9.55 -13.13 -12.05
C THR A 26 8.54 -14.26 -11.85
N THR A 27 8.98 -15.51 -11.88
CA THR A 27 8.20 -16.69 -11.54
C THR A 27 8.88 -17.45 -10.40
N ALA A 28 8.10 -18.02 -9.50
CA ALA A 28 8.57 -18.98 -8.50
C ALA A 28 8.00 -20.37 -8.78
N THR A 29 8.76 -21.41 -8.43
CA THR A 29 8.31 -22.81 -8.48
C THR A 29 8.16 -23.35 -7.07
N ILE A 30 6.96 -23.85 -6.74
CA ILE A 30 6.63 -24.51 -5.46
C ILE A 30 5.93 -25.83 -5.77
N ALA A 31 6.49 -26.96 -5.32
CA ALA A 31 5.93 -28.30 -5.52
C ALA A 31 5.51 -28.59 -6.99
N GLY A 32 6.29 -28.11 -7.96
CA GLY A 32 6.01 -28.26 -9.40
C GLY A 32 5.07 -27.20 -9.99
N ALA A 33 4.34 -26.44 -9.18
CA ALA A 33 3.52 -25.32 -9.65
C ALA A 33 4.40 -24.10 -9.96
N ARG A 34 4.15 -23.43 -11.09
CA ARG A 34 4.79 -22.16 -11.48
C ARG A 34 3.86 -21.00 -11.13
N ILE A 35 4.33 -20.09 -10.29
CA ILE A 35 3.55 -18.98 -9.73
C ILE A 35 4.17 -17.66 -10.20
N PRO A 36 3.44 -16.78 -10.90
CA PRO A 36 3.93 -15.46 -11.25
C PRO A 36 4.09 -14.62 -9.97
N ILE A 37 5.22 -13.95 -9.84
CA ILE A 37 5.54 -13.04 -8.73
C ILE A 37 5.65 -11.63 -9.29
N GLN A 38 4.98 -10.69 -8.62
CA GLN A 38 5.07 -9.27 -8.93
C GLN A 38 5.35 -8.50 -7.63
N VAL A 39 6.35 -7.62 -7.67
CA VAL A 39 6.71 -6.73 -6.57
C VAL A 39 6.67 -5.30 -7.09
N ASP A 40 5.86 -4.46 -6.46
CA ASP A 40 5.77 -3.04 -6.78
C ASP A 40 6.52 -2.24 -5.72
N ILE A 41 7.45 -1.39 -6.16
CA ILE A 41 8.29 -0.55 -5.33
C ILE A 41 7.87 0.89 -5.56
N GLY A 42 7.24 1.48 -4.55
CA GLY A 42 6.91 2.91 -4.53
C GLY A 42 8.03 3.70 -3.86
N PHE A 43 8.23 4.94 -4.29
CA PHE A 43 9.21 5.85 -3.70
C PHE A 43 8.55 7.13 -3.23
N GLY A 44 9.10 7.70 -2.16
CA GLY A 44 8.78 9.06 -1.75
C GLY A 44 7.47 9.22 -1.01
N ASP A 45 6.76 8.18 -0.61
CA ASP A 45 5.59 8.32 0.26
C ASP A 45 5.99 8.72 1.70
N ALA A 46 5.14 9.52 2.35
CA ALA A 46 5.30 9.83 3.77
C ALA A 46 4.76 8.67 4.62
N ILE A 47 5.60 8.16 5.52
CA ILE A 47 5.20 7.10 6.46
C ILE A 47 5.01 7.76 7.82
N THR A 48 3.77 7.79 8.30
CA THR A 48 3.40 8.42 9.57
C THR A 48 2.32 7.61 10.28
N PRO A 49 2.56 7.11 11.51
CA PRO A 49 3.83 7.11 12.25
C PRO A 49 4.98 6.38 11.53
N ALA A 50 6.16 6.30 12.14
CA ALA A 50 7.26 5.54 11.54
C ALA A 50 6.89 4.07 11.28
N ALA A 51 7.50 3.45 10.26
CA ALA A 51 7.31 2.04 9.97
C ALA A 51 7.60 1.16 11.20
N VAL A 52 6.76 0.15 11.40
CA VAL A 52 6.83 -0.76 12.55
C VAL A 52 7.44 -2.09 12.15
N GLU A 53 8.17 -2.73 13.06
CA GLU A 53 8.63 -4.11 12.85
C GLU A 53 7.51 -5.09 13.17
N ILE A 54 7.32 -6.07 12.29
CA ILE A 54 6.32 -7.12 12.45
C ILE A 54 6.90 -8.49 12.14
N ASP A 55 6.35 -9.48 12.81
CA ASP A 55 6.49 -10.90 12.50
C ASP A 55 5.34 -11.30 11.59
N TYR A 56 5.63 -11.57 10.32
CA TYR A 56 4.59 -11.91 9.36
C TYR A 56 4.21 -13.40 9.46
N PRO A 57 2.92 -13.76 9.58
CA PRO A 57 2.52 -15.14 9.73
C PRO A 57 2.91 -15.97 8.50
N THR A 58 3.46 -17.17 8.74
CA THR A 58 3.78 -18.13 7.68
C THR A 58 2.62 -19.10 7.47
N LEU A 59 2.35 -19.44 6.21
CA LEU A 59 1.34 -20.45 5.86
C LEU A 59 1.91 -21.89 5.91
N LEU A 60 3.22 -22.02 5.78
CA LEU A 60 3.96 -23.28 5.84
C LEU A 60 4.90 -23.26 7.06
N ASP A 61 5.44 -24.42 7.42
CA ASP A 61 6.46 -24.59 8.47
C ASP A 61 7.82 -23.99 8.04
N ALA A 62 7.84 -22.67 7.87
CA ALA A 62 8.99 -21.87 7.49
C ALA A 62 9.33 -20.88 8.61
N PRO A 63 10.59 -20.40 8.70
CA PRO A 63 10.94 -19.34 9.63
C PRO A 63 10.08 -18.09 9.42
N THR A 64 9.63 -17.49 10.52
CA THR A 64 8.82 -16.27 10.52
C THR A 64 9.60 -15.10 9.90
N PRO A 65 9.10 -14.46 8.83
CA PRO A 65 9.72 -13.27 8.28
C PRO A 65 9.58 -12.07 9.22
N HIS A 66 10.69 -11.41 9.49
CA HIS A 66 10.74 -10.13 10.18
C HIS A 66 10.76 -9.00 9.17
N LEU A 67 9.72 -8.16 9.17
CA LEU A 67 9.50 -7.13 8.15
C LEU A 67 9.27 -5.76 8.78
N ARG A 68 9.65 -4.71 8.06
CA ARG A 68 9.17 -3.35 8.33
C ARG A 68 7.87 -3.12 7.57
N ALA A 69 6.79 -2.89 8.30
CA ALA A 69 5.46 -2.66 7.74
C ALA A 69 5.02 -1.22 7.96
N TYR A 70 4.13 -0.78 7.07
CA TYR A 70 3.44 0.50 7.23
C TYR A 70 2.48 0.40 8.41
N PRO A 71 2.43 1.42 9.29
CA PRO A 71 1.39 1.47 10.29
C PRO A 71 0.04 1.65 9.61
N VAL A 72 -1.02 1.15 10.25
CA VAL A 72 -2.37 1.13 9.69
C VAL A 72 -2.87 2.54 9.37
N GLU A 73 -2.44 3.54 10.13
CA GLU A 73 -2.76 4.95 9.91
C GLU A 73 -2.25 5.45 8.55
N THR A 74 -1.02 5.08 8.16
CA THR A 74 -0.47 5.43 6.83
C THR A 74 -1.25 4.72 5.71
N VAL A 75 -1.60 3.44 5.91
CA VAL A 75 -2.38 2.69 4.92
C VAL A 75 -3.74 3.34 4.67
N VAL A 76 -4.43 3.75 5.75
CA VAL A 76 -5.71 4.46 5.66
C VAL A 76 -5.52 5.82 4.99
N ALA A 77 -4.49 6.58 5.37
CA ALA A 77 -4.21 7.90 4.81
C ALA A 77 -3.99 7.86 3.30
N GLU A 78 -3.19 6.91 2.80
CA GLU A 78 -2.95 6.76 1.36
C GLU A 78 -4.20 6.31 0.59
N LYS A 79 -4.98 5.38 1.15
CA LYS A 79 -6.25 4.96 0.55
C LYS A 79 -7.22 6.14 0.49
N PHE A 80 -7.35 6.88 1.59
CA PHE A 80 -8.21 8.06 1.65
C PHE A 80 -7.80 9.13 0.64
N GLU A 81 -6.51 9.45 0.56
CA GLU A 81 -5.97 10.40 -0.43
C GLU A 81 -6.31 9.95 -1.86
N ALA A 82 -6.12 8.67 -2.18
CA ALA A 82 -6.47 8.13 -3.49
C ALA A 82 -7.97 8.26 -3.80
N LEU A 83 -8.85 8.06 -2.81
CA LEU A 83 -10.31 8.28 -2.98
C LEU A 83 -10.63 9.74 -3.29
N VAL A 84 -9.96 10.69 -2.62
CA VAL A 84 -10.14 12.12 -2.84
C VAL A 84 -9.66 12.52 -4.23
N THR A 85 -8.46 12.08 -4.62
CA THR A 85 -7.83 12.41 -5.89
C THR A 85 -8.59 11.85 -7.10
N LEU A 86 -9.16 10.65 -6.99
CA LEU A 86 -9.92 10.03 -8.09
C LEU A 86 -11.37 10.53 -8.20
N GLY A 87 -11.94 11.07 -7.11
CA GLY A 87 -13.27 11.69 -7.11
C GLY A 87 -14.37 10.83 -7.73
N VAL A 88 -15.18 11.42 -8.62
CA VAL A 88 -16.35 10.76 -9.26
C VAL A 88 -15.95 9.67 -10.27
N ALA A 89 -14.70 9.62 -10.72
CA ALA A 89 -14.19 8.58 -11.63
C ALA A 89 -13.79 7.28 -10.90
N ASN A 90 -14.07 7.18 -9.60
CA ASN A 90 -13.59 6.11 -8.76
C ASN A 90 -14.36 4.79 -8.99
N SER A 91 -13.78 3.89 -9.78
CA SER A 91 -14.23 2.50 -9.94
C SER A 91 -13.59 1.52 -8.94
N ARG A 92 -12.76 2.01 -8.00
CA ARG A 92 -12.00 1.19 -7.05
C ARG A 92 -12.83 0.85 -5.82
N LEU A 93 -13.92 0.10 -6.00
CA LEU A 93 -14.74 -0.43 -4.90
C LEU A 93 -13.88 -1.17 -3.85
N LYS A 94 -12.75 -1.75 -4.28
CA LYS A 94 -11.77 -2.38 -3.39
C LYS A 94 -11.22 -1.45 -2.30
N ASP A 95 -10.92 -0.19 -2.61
CA ASP A 95 -10.32 0.71 -1.60
C ASP A 95 -11.34 1.06 -0.50
N PHE A 96 -12.62 1.23 -0.85
CA PHE A 96 -13.70 1.36 0.12
C PHE A 96 -13.86 0.10 0.99
N TYR A 97 -13.83 -1.09 0.37
CA TYR A 97 -13.90 -2.35 1.10
C TYR A 97 -12.72 -2.52 2.06
N ASP A 98 -11.50 -2.24 1.60
CA ASP A 98 -10.29 -2.34 2.43
C ASP A 98 -10.38 -1.38 3.63
N LEU A 99 -10.80 -0.12 3.43
CA LEU A 99 -11.03 0.83 4.51
C LEU A 99 -12.11 0.37 5.49
N TRP A 100 -13.19 -0.21 4.99
CA TRP A 100 -14.24 -0.79 5.83
C TRP A 100 -13.69 -1.93 6.68
N VAL A 101 -12.98 -2.89 6.09
CA VAL A 101 -12.35 -4.00 6.82
C VAL A 101 -11.36 -3.47 7.86
N ILE A 102 -10.50 -2.52 7.49
CA ILE A 102 -9.53 -1.92 8.41
C ILE A 102 -10.25 -1.28 9.61
N SER A 103 -11.32 -0.52 9.37
CA SER A 103 -12.08 0.16 10.43
C SER A 103 -12.74 -0.78 11.43
N ARG A 104 -12.96 -2.05 11.03
CA ARG A 104 -13.56 -3.10 11.86
C ARG A 104 -12.52 -3.97 12.55
N THR A 105 -11.28 -3.95 12.09
CA THR A 105 -10.21 -4.86 12.52
C THR A 105 -9.19 -4.18 13.42
N PHE A 106 -8.90 -2.90 13.16
CA PHE A 106 -7.84 -2.16 13.85
C PHE A 106 -8.42 -1.00 14.67
N GLU A 107 -7.82 -0.78 15.84
CA GLU A 107 -8.08 0.44 16.61
C GLU A 107 -7.29 1.61 15.99
N LEU A 108 -8.02 2.61 15.51
CA LEU A 108 -7.43 3.80 14.88
C LEU A 108 -7.40 4.95 15.88
N ARG A 109 -6.21 5.26 16.40
CA ARG A 109 -6.03 6.44 17.28
C ARG A 109 -6.22 7.71 16.46
N ARG A 110 -7.27 8.48 16.79
CA ARG A 110 -7.67 9.69 16.08
C ARG A 110 -6.51 10.65 15.78
N ALA A 111 -5.64 10.91 16.75
CA ALA A 111 -4.52 11.83 16.59
C ALA A 111 -3.50 11.33 15.55
N ALA A 112 -3.08 10.07 15.64
CA ALA A 112 -2.11 9.48 14.70
C ALA A 112 -2.70 9.36 13.29
N LEU A 113 -3.98 9.01 13.17
CA LEU A 113 -4.66 8.94 11.88
C LEU A 113 -4.79 10.33 11.23
N ALA A 114 -5.17 11.35 12.00
CA ALA A 114 -5.26 12.72 11.49
C ALA A 114 -3.90 13.23 11.01
N GLU A 115 -2.84 12.97 11.77
CA GLU A 115 -1.47 13.30 11.37
C GLU A 115 -1.05 12.57 10.09
N ALA A 116 -1.31 11.26 10.00
CA ALA A 116 -1.00 10.47 8.81
C ALA A 116 -1.70 11.04 7.56
N ILE A 117 -3.01 11.33 7.65
CA ILE A 117 -3.77 11.93 6.55
C ILE A 117 -3.15 13.27 6.14
N GLN A 118 -2.88 14.16 7.10
CA GLN A 118 -2.27 15.45 6.80
C GLN A 118 -0.94 15.30 6.08
N ARG A 119 -0.04 14.46 6.60
CA ARG A 119 1.29 14.23 6.01
C ARG A 119 1.22 13.64 4.61
N THR A 120 0.33 12.66 4.38
CA THR A 120 0.16 12.04 3.06
C THR A 120 -0.38 13.04 2.04
N VAL A 121 -1.39 13.83 2.42
CA VAL A 121 -1.99 14.86 1.56
C VAL A 121 -0.98 15.96 1.23
N GLU A 122 -0.26 16.48 2.23
CA GLU A 122 0.82 17.46 2.04
C GLU A 122 1.91 16.92 1.11
N ARG A 123 2.31 15.66 1.31
CA ARG A 123 3.35 15.01 0.50
C ARG A 123 2.94 14.82 -0.96
N ARG A 124 1.66 14.50 -1.20
CA ARG A 124 1.12 14.26 -2.55
C ARG A 124 0.55 15.51 -3.21
N GLY A 125 0.51 16.65 -2.51
CA GLY A 125 -0.02 17.91 -3.03
C GLY A 125 -1.54 17.89 -3.23
N THR A 126 -2.25 17.00 -2.54
CA THR A 126 -3.68 16.79 -2.73
C THR A 126 -4.46 17.89 -2.02
N VAL A 127 -5.44 18.49 -2.70
CA VAL A 127 -6.32 19.50 -2.07
C VAL A 127 -7.51 18.79 -1.46
N LEU A 128 -7.66 18.88 -0.13
CA LEU A 128 -8.84 18.33 0.54
C LEU A 128 -10.09 19.15 0.20
N PRO A 129 -11.23 18.50 -0.09
CA PRO A 129 -12.48 19.20 -0.34
C PRO A 129 -12.95 19.91 0.93
N SER A 130 -13.29 21.20 0.80
CA SER A 130 -13.75 22.06 1.91
C SER A 130 -15.21 21.81 2.33
N VAL A 131 -15.96 21.00 1.57
CA VAL A 131 -17.37 20.70 1.81
C VAL A 131 -17.63 19.22 1.61
N VAL A 132 -18.04 18.52 2.66
CA VAL A 132 -18.62 17.18 2.54
C VAL A 132 -20.10 17.36 2.22
N ARG A 133 -20.49 17.17 0.96
CA ARG A 133 -21.92 17.12 0.62
C ARG A 133 -22.49 15.83 1.17
N SER A 134 -23.27 15.93 2.25
CA SER A 134 -24.13 14.86 2.71
C SER A 134 -25.15 14.53 1.63
N VAL A 135 -25.16 13.26 1.20
CA VAL A 135 -26.19 12.68 0.34
C VAL A 135 -27.37 12.28 1.21
#